data_AF-A0AA37R0P8-F1
#
_entry.id   AF-A0AA37R0P8-F1
#
_cell.length_a   1.000
_cell.length_b   1.000
_cell.length_c   1.000
_cell.angle_alpha   90.00
_cell.angle_beta   90.00
_cell.angle_gamma   90.00
#
_symmetry.space_group_name_H-M   'P 1'
#
loop_
_entity.id
_entity.type
_entity.pdbx_description
1 polymer ?
#
loop_
_entity_poly.entity_id
_entity_poly.type
_entity_poly.pdbx_seq_one_letter_code
_entity_poly.pdbx_strand_id
1 'polypeptide(L)' 'MTDPKPRLLPSALPPGEAELAEWQALSRKEQLACYRAALLHPDCLRISTATMSDILAEARRRARHDRRTD' A
#
# COMPACT_ATOMS: atom_id res chain seq x y z
N MET A 1 4.13 20.74 4.77
CA MET A 1 4.81 19.46 4.47
C MET A 1 3.81 18.65 3.68
N THR A 2 3.90 18.70 2.36
CA THR A 2 2.95 18.01 1.46
C THR A 2 3.13 16.52 1.62
N ASP A 3 2.08 15.84 2.06
CA ASP A 3 2.05 14.38 2.12
C ASP A 3 2.33 13.86 0.69
N PRO A 4 3.36 13.01 0.48
CA PRO A 4 3.62 12.48 -0.84
C PRO A 4 2.40 11.67 -1.28
N LYS A 5 1.76 12.12 -2.38
CA LYS A 5 0.63 11.44 -3.02
C LYS A 5 0.93 9.92 -3.04
N PRO A 6 0.08 9.05 -2.48
CA PRO A 6 0.35 7.63 -2.41
C PRO A 6 0.61 7.12 -3.82
N ARG A 7 1.79 6.56 -4.04
CA ARG A 7 2.18 6.09 -5.37
C ARG A 7 1.27 4.91 -5.72
N LEU A 8 0.59 5.01 -6.86
CA LEU A 8 -0.25 3.95 -7.40
C LEU A 8 0.56 2.66 -7.42
N LEU A 9 0.11 1.66 -6.66
CA LEU A 9 0.66 0.32 -6.67
C LEU A 9 -0.50 -0.61 -6.99
N PRO A 10 -0.41 -1.44 -8.05
CA PRO A 10 -1.50 -2.32 -8.46
C PRO A 10 -2.02 -3.23 -7.35
N SER A 11 -1.16 -3.61 -6.40
CA SER A 11 -1.53 -4.48 -5.28
C SER A 11 -2.16 -3.74 -4.09
N ALA A 12 -2.15 -2.40 -4.08
CA ALA A 12 -2.67 -1.56 -3.00
C ALA A 12 -3.87 -0.70 -3.44
N LEU A 13 -4.28 -0.77 -4.70
CA LEU A 13 -5.42 -0.02 -5.22
C LEU A 13 -6.75 -0.71 -4.87
N PRO A 14 -7.73 0.02 -4.29
CA PRO A 14 -9.13 -0.22 -4.64
C PRO A 14 -9.28 0.00 -6.16
N PRO A 15 -10.01 -0.84 -6.90
CA PRO A 15 -9.87 -0.91 -8.35
C PRO A 15 -10.74 0.14 -9.04
N GLY A 16 -10.30 1.40 -9.11
CA GLY A 16 -10.85 2.34 -10.08
C GLY A 16 -10.22 2.11 -11.45
N GLU A 17 -11.04 2.13 -12.51
CA GLU A 17 -10.55 2.02 -13.89
C GLU A 17 -9.55 3.13 -14.25
N ALA A 18 -9.74 4.32 -13.68
CA ALA A 18 -8.84 5.47 -13.87
C ALA A 18 -7.43 5.21 -13.30
N GLU A 19 -7.33 4.65 -12.11
CA GLU A 19 -6.03 4.36 -11.47
C GLU A 19 -5.28 3.24 -12.19
N LEU A 20 -6.01 2.28 -12.75
CA LEU A 20 -5.44 1.24 -13.61
C LEU A 20 -4.93 1.83 -14.94
N ALA A 21 -5.69 2.73 -15.56
CA ALA A 21 -5.27 3.41 -16.79
C ALA A 21 -4.02 4.28 -16.57
N GLU A 22 -3.95 5.02 -15.46
CA GLU A 22 -2.77 5.79 -15.06
C GLU A 22 -1.55 4.89 -14.86
N TRP A 23 -1.71 3.71 -14.24
CA TRP A 23 -0.63 2.74 -14.09
C TRP A 23 -0.17 2.13 -15.42
N GLN A 24 -1.11 1.82 -16.32
CA GLN A 24 -0.81 1.27 -17.66
C GLN A 24 -0.12 2.27 -18.57
N ALA A 25 -0.34 3.58 -18.37
CA ALA A 25 0.34 4.64 -19.09
C ALA A 25 1.83 4.77 -18.73
N LEU A 26 2.25 4.25 -17.57
CA LEU A 26 3.66 4.27 -17.15
C LEU A 26 4.51 3.31 -17.99
N SER A 27 5.72 3.74 -18.33
CA SER A 27 6.73 2.85 -18.88
C SER A 27 7.12 1.77 -17.86
N ARG A 28 7.66 0.65 -18.36
CA ARG A 28 8.14 -0.43 -17.48
C ARG A 28 9.18 0.06 -16.46
N LYS A 29 10.03 1.02 -16.84
CA LYS A 29 11.05 1.60 -15.95
C LYS A 29 10.39 2.38 -14.80
N GLU A 30 9.36 3.15 -15.08
CA GLU A 30 8.61 3.92 -14.08
C GLU A 30 7.85 3.00 -13.15
N GLN A 31 7.17 1.97 -13.68
CA GLN A 31 6.52 0.94 -12.86
C GLN A 31 7.50 0.28 -11.88
N LEU A 32 8.71 -0.09 -12.35
CA LEU A 32 9.74 -0.66 -11.50
C LEU A 32 10.27 0.33 -10.45
N ALA A 33 10.35 1.62 -10.78
CA ALA A 33 10.73 2.65 -9.82
C ALA A 33 9.66 2.82 -8.72
N CYS A 34 8.37 2.76 -9.08
CA CYS A 34 7.26 2.76 -8.12
C CYS A 34 7.36 1.57 -7.15
N TYR A 35 7.55 0.36 -7.68
CA TYR A 35 7.71 -0.83 -6.85
C TYR A 35 8.94 -0.78 -5.94
N ARG A 36 10.11 -0.39 -6.47
CA ARG A 36 11.33 -0.28 -5.67
C ARG A 36 11.15 0.69 -4.51
N ALA A 37 10.58 1.85 -4.77
CA ALA A 37 10.35 2.84 -3.73
C ALA A 37 9.39 2.32 -2.65
N ALA A 38 8.34 1.60 -3.03
CA ALA A 38 7.41 1.01 -2.07
C ALA A 38 8.07 -0.08 -1.22
N LEU A 39 8.83 -0.97 -1.85
CA LEU A 39 9.47 -2.11 -1.17
C LEU A 39 10.71 -1.72 -0.36
N LEU A 40 11.28 -0.53 -0.59
CA LEU A 40 12.34 0.05 0.24
C LEU A 40 11.81 0.63 1.57
N HIS A 41 10.50 0.63 1.80
CA HIS A 41 9.94 1.07 3.07
C HIS A 41 10.47 0.19 4.22
N PRO A 42 10.92 0.75 5.36
CA PRO A 42 11.50 -0.02 6.45
C PRO A 42 10.61 -1.16 6.96
N ASP A 43 9.28 -0.97 6.96
CA ASP A 43 8.34 -2.03 7.33
C ASP A 43 8.34 -3.23 6.38
N CYS A 44 8.67 -3.05 5.10
CA CYS A 44 8.75 -4.16 4.14
C CYS A 44 9.97 -5.06 4.42
N LEU A 45 10.98 -4.56 5.13
CA LEU A 45 12.18 -5.30 5.51
C LEU A 45 12.04 -5.92 6.92
N ARG A 46 10.97 -5.61 7.65
CA ARG A 46 10.78 -6.06 9.02
C ARG A 46 10.29 -7.49 9.05
N ILE A 47 11.18 -8.42 9.42
CA ILE A 47 10.81 -9.81 9.70
C ILE A 47 9.99 -9.82 11.00
N SER A 48 8.81 -10.42 10.94
CA SER A 48 7.88 -10.51 12.07
C SER A 48 7.63 -11.97 12.41
N THR A 49 7.56 -12.28 13.71
CA THR A 49 7.08 -13.57 14.21
C THR A 49 5.55 -13.63 14.30
N ALA A 50 4.85 -12.56 13.92
CA ALA A 50 3.40 -12.50 13.90
C ALA A 50 2.85 -13.59 12.97
N THR A 51 1.94 -14.38 13.50
CA THR A 51 1.17 -15.33 12.69
C THR A 51 0.14 -14.59 11.84
N MET A 52 -0.45 -15.28 10.86
CA MET A 52 -1.54 -14.70 10.08
C MET A 52 -2.73 -14.29 10.95
N SER A 53 -2.99 -15.02 12.04
CA SER A 53 -4.03 -14.68 13.03
C SER A 53 -3.74 -13.35 13.72
N ASP A 54 -2.48 -13.11 14.10
CA ASP A 54 -2.05 -11.86 14.73
C ASP A 54 -2.21 -10.67 13.77
N ILE A 55 -1.81 -10.88 12.51
CA ILE A 55 -1.94 -9.88 11.44
C ILE A 55 -3.42 -9.52 11.22
N LEU A 56 -4.31 -10.53 11.15
CA LEU A 56 -5.75 -10.32 10.96
C LEU A 56 -6.40 -9.62 12.16
N ALA A 57 -6.02 -9.99 13.38
CA ALA A 57 -6.52 -9.35 14.59
C ALA A 57 -6.15 -7.86 14.64
N GLU A 58 -4.90 -7.54 14.29
CA GLU A 58 -4.39 -6.18 14.24
C GLU A 58 -5.05 -5.35 13.14
N ALA A 59 -5.21 -5.89 11.93
CA ALA A 59 -5.91 -5.22 10.84
C ALA A 59 -7.36 -4.87 11.22
N ARG A 60 -8.09 -5.82 11.85
CA ARG A 60 -9.45 -5.58 12.35
C ARG A 60 -9.49 -4.52 13.45
N ARG A 61 -8.46 -4.47 14.32
CA ARG A 61 -8.34 -3.43 15.35
C ARG A 61 -8.22 -2.04 14.74
N ARG A 62 -7.35 -1.87 13.74
CA ARG A 62 -7.15 -0.61 13.00
C ARG A 62 -8.42 -0.16 12.27
N ALA A 63 -9.05 -1.07 11.53
CA ALA A 63 -10.29 -0.76 10.81
C ALA A 63 -11.44 -0.33 11.75
N ARG A 64 -11.51 -0.87 12.98
CA ARG A 64 -12.46 -0.40 14.00
C ARG A 64 -12.10 0.95 14.60
N HIS A 65 -10.81 1.29 14.64
CA HIS A 65 -10.35 2.57 15.14
C HIS A 65 -10.69 3.69 14.14
N ASP A 66 -10.40 3.50 12.86
CA ASP A 66 -10.70 4.48 11.81
C ASP A 66 -12.20 4.79 11.70
N ARG A 67 -13.07 3.77 11.87
CA ARG A 67 -14.54 3.96 11.85
C ARG A 67 -15.12 4.68 13.07
N ARG A 68 -14.34 4.92 14.13
CA ARG A 68 -14.81 5.64 15.34
C ARG A 68 -14.40 7.11 15.34
N THR A 69 -13.56 7.51 14.38
CA THR A 69 -13.05 8.87 14.21
C THR A 69 -13.69 9.63 13.05
N ASP A 70 -14.60 8.96 12.31
CA ASP A 70 -15.62 9.56 11.43
C ASP A 70 -16.95 9.71 12.19
#